data_AF-A0A957EK55-F1
#
_entry.id   AF-A0A957EK55-F1
#
_cell.length_a   1.000
_cell.length_b   1.000
_cell.length_c   1.000
_cell.angle_alpha   90.00
_cell.angle_beta   90.00
_cell.angle_gamma   90.00
#
_symmetry.space_group_name_H-M   'P 1'
#
loop_
_entity.id
_entity.type
_entity.pdbx_description
1 polymer ?
#
loop_
_entity_poly.entity_id
_entity_poly.type
_entity_poly.pdbx_seq_one_letter_code
_entity_poly.pdbx_strand_id
1 'polypeptide(L)'
;RELGQQMLNKVTGTEGSSLLPTADGQSDGATVTELALLVPEIIHLAEEHLNVNKLKGKTVGNVLDMLIKEAPEAPSLAKAQQALAELPIIRDLPFEDFYLRATMK
;
A
#
# COMPACT_ATOMS: atom_id res chain seq x y z
N ARG A 1 18.87 -2.97 1.56
CA ARG A 1 18.30 -1.60 1.52
C ARG A 1 17.84 -1.18 0.11
N GLU A 2 18.20 -1.94 -0.94
CA GLU A 2 17.83 -1.65 -2.34
C GLU A 2 16.49 -2.30 -2.77
N LEU A 3 16.17 -3.48 -2.22
CA LEU A 3 14.95 -4.22 -2.57
C LEU A 3 13.65 -3.49 -2.19
N GLY A 4 13.60 -2.80 -1.04
CA GLY A 4 12.41 -2.04 -0.64
C GLY A 4 12.10 -0.88 -1.59
N GLN A 5 13.11 -0.18 -2.08
CA GLN A 5 12.95 0.90 -3.06
C GLN A 5 12.58 0.38 -4.45
N GLN A 6 13.09 -0.78 -4.85
CA GLN A 6 12.65 -1.45 -6.07
C GLN A 6 11.19 -1.90 -5.99
N MET A 7 10.76 -2.39 -4.81
CA MET A 7 9.35 -2.70 -4.55
C MET A 7 8.51 -1.44 -4.68
N LEU A 8 8.88 -0.33 -4.01
CA LEU A 8 8.22 0.98 -4.18
C LEU A 8 8.08 1.37 -5.63
N ASN A 9 9.17 1.42 -6.39
CA ASN A 9 9.13 1.85 -7.79
C ASN A 9 8.20 0.97 -8.64
N LYS A 10 8.07 -0.31 -8.30
CA LYS A 10 7.10 -1.23 -8.91
C LYS A 10 5.65 -0.91 -8.51
N VAL A 11 5.39 -0.55 -7.25
CA VAL A 11 4.04 -0.21 -6.77
C VAL A 11 3.64 1.23 -7.07
N THR A 12 4.59 2.16 -7.23
CA THR A 12 4.38 3.59 -7.52
C THR A 12 4.50 3.91 -9.01
N GLY A 13 5.09 3.01 -9.82
CA GLY A 13 5.22 3.19 -11.27
C GLY A 13 6.31 4.20 -11.64
N THR A 14 7.26 4.45 -10.75
CA THR A 14 8.37 5.38 -10.97
C THR A 14 9.49 4.66 -11.73
N GLU A 15 9.21 4.21 -12.94
CA GLU A 15 10.25 3.71 -13.86
C GLU A 15 11.00 4.91 -14.46
N GLY A 16 12.16 5.24 -13.87
CA GLY A 16 13.17 6.02 -14.57
C GLY A 16 13.15 7.54 -14.38
N SER A 17 12.90 8.04 -13.17
CA SER A 17 13.19 9.45 -12.86
C SER A 17 13.99 9.57 -11.57
N SER A 18 15.25 9.97 -11.77
CA SER A 18 16.28 10.39 -10.82
C SER A 18 15.86 10.56 -9.36
N LEU A 19 16.61 9.85 -8.50
CA LEU A 19 17.12 10.35 -7.22
C LEU A 19 16.09 11.16 -6.42
N LEU A 20 15.16 10.46 -5.78
CA LEU A 20 14.55 11.00 -4.57
C LEU A 20 15.70 11.33 -3.62
N PRO A 21 15.84 12.59 -3.16
CA PRO A 21 16.88 12.92 -2.19
C PRO A 21 16.66 12.01 -1.00
N THR A 22 17.71 11.29 -0.62
CA THR A 22 17.80 10.57 0.64
C THR A 22 17.54 11.59 1.74
N ALA A 23 16.27 11.77 2.09
CA ALA A 23 15.88 12.46 3.29
C ALA A 23 16.44 11.60 4.42
N ASP A 24 17.50 12.11 5.03
CA ASP A 24 18.14 11.60 6.23
C ASP A 24 17.04 11.36 7.29
N GLY A 25 16.65 10.09 7.46
CA GLY A 25 15.44 9.72 8.17
C GLY A 25 15.24 8.21 8.16
N GLN A 26 15.84 7.56 9.14
CA GLN A 26 15.93 6.13 9.36
C GLN A 26 14.56 5.43 9.62
N SER A 27 13.65 5.32 8.64
CA SER A 27 12.43 4.47 8.75
C SER A 27 11.86 3.95 7.41
N ASP A 28 11.94 4.71 6.31
CA ASP A 28 11.17 4.42 5.08
C ASP A 28 11.40 3.03 4.47
N GLY A 29 12.64 2.52 4.47
CA GLY A 29 12.93 1.24 3.82
C GLY A 29 12.31 0.02 4.52
N ALA A 30 12.08 0.10 5.84
CA ALA A 30 11.45 -0.97 6.61
C ALA A 30 9.94 -0.93 6.41
N THR A 31 9.34 0.26 6.57
CA THR A 31 7.89 0.49 6.46
C THR A 31 7.33 0.11 5.09
N VAL A 32 8.09 0.41 4.03
CA VAL A 32 7.81 -0.01 2.66
C VAL A 32 7.80 -1.53 2.51
N THR A 33 8.82 -2.19 3.08
CA THR A 33 8.96 -3.64 2.97
C THR A 33 7.84 -4.32 3.76
N GLU A 34 7.48 -3.77 4.92
CA GLU A 34 6.33 -4.23 5.70
C GLU A 34 5.01 -4.05 4.95
N LEU A 35 4.78 -2.89 4.32
CA LEU A 35 3.59 -2.68 3.50
C LEU A 35 3.55 -3.66 2.32
N ALA A 36 4.68 -3.90 1.64
CA ALA A 36 4.79 -4.86 0.54
C ALA A 36 4.38 -6.28 0.95
N LEU A 37 4.72 -6.70 2.18
CA LEU A 37 4.34 -8.00 2.73
C LEU A 37 2.85 -8.10 3.08
N LEU A 38 2.22 -6.97 3.42
CA LEU A 38 0.81 -6.89 3.78
C LEU A 38 -0.12 -6.76 2.57
N VAL A 39 0.39 -6.30 1.42
CA VAL A 39 -0.39 -6.13 0.18
C VAL A 39 -1.26 -7.35 -0.16
N PRO A 40 -0.74 -8.58 -0.30
CA PRO A 40 -1.58 -9.73 -0.69
C PRO A 40 -2.74 -9.97 0.29
N GLU A 41 -2.54 -9.72 1.57
CA GLU A 41 -3.57 -9.89 2.59
C GLU A 41 -4.59 -8.75 2.57
N ILE A 42 -4.15 -7.51 2.35
CA ILE A 42 -5.04 -6.35 2.15
C ILE A 42 -5.94 -6.58 0.92
N ILE A 43 -5.36 -7.11 -0.16
CA ILE A 43 -6.11 -7.44 -1.38
C ILE A 43 -7.12 -8.53 -1.10
N HIS A 44 -6.71 -9.62 -0.43
CA HIS A 44 -7.61 -10.70 -0.06
C HIS A 44 -8.78 -10.21 0.80
N LEU A 45 -8.51 -9.41 1.84
CA LEU A 45 -9.54 -8.82 2.69
C LEU A 45 -10.46 -7.87 1.91
N ALA A 46 -9.91 -7.11 0.95
CA ALA A 46 -10.69 -6.25 0.07
C ALA A 46 -11.61 -7.04 -0.87
N GLU A 47 -11.18 -8.21 -1.34
CA GLU A 47 -12.02 -9.10 -2.16
C GLU A 47 -13.09 -9.81 -1.32
N GLU A 48 -12.77 -10.19 -0.09
CA GLU A 48 -13.67 -10.97 0.78
C GLU A 48 -14.74 -10.10 1.44
N HIS A 49 -14.34 -8.94 1.98
CA HIS A 49 -15.23 -8.08 2.77
C HIS A 49 -15.79 -6.90 1.98
N LEU A 50 -15.10 -6.44 0.92
CA LEU A 50 -15.53 -5.28 0.15
C LEU A 50 -15.95 -5.66 -1.27
N ASN A 51 -16.91 -4.92 -1.80
CA ASN A 51 -17.25 -5.05 -3.21
C ASN A 51 -16.27 -4.22 -4.03
N VAL A 52 -15.40 -4.86 -4.82
CA VAL A 52 -14.40 -4.20 -5.69
C VAL A 52 -14.97 -3.09 -6.58
N ASN A 53 -16.23 -3.18 -7.00
CA ASN A 53 -16.89 -2.11 -7.77
C ASN A 53 -17.09 -0.82 -6.95
N LYS A 54 -17.26 -0.94 -5.64
CA LYS A 54 -17.35 0.19 -4.70
C LYS A 54 -15.99 0.77 -4.33
N LEU A 55 -14.90 0.09 -4.68
CA LEU A 55 -13.52 0.54 -4.44
C LEU A 55 -13.00 1.44 -5.56
N LYS A 56 -13.71 1.51 -6.69
CA LYS A 56 -13.35 2.38 -7.80
C LYS A 56 -13.31 3.85 -7.40
N GLY A 57 -12.28 4.56 -7.83
CA GLY A 57 -12.03 5.96 -7.49
C GLY A 57 -11.71 6.23 -6.02
N LYS A 58 -11.50 5.20 -5.19
CA LYS A 58 -11.03 5.34 -3.82
C LYS A 58 -9.53 5.18 -3.75
N THR A 59 -8.91 5.86 -2.79
CA THR A 59 -7.47 5.72 -2.53
C THR A 59 -7.20 4.49 -1.65
N VAL A 60 -5.95 4.01 -1.64
CA VAL A 60 -5.53 2.91 -0.75
C VAL A 60 -5.87 3.22 0.71
N GLY A 61 -5.64 4.46 1.15
CA GLY A 61 -5.99 4.89 2.52
C GLY A 61 -7.49 4.80 2.81
N ASN A 62 -8.35 5.17 1.84
CA ASN A 62 -9.81 5.03 2.01
C ASN A 62 -10.25 3.57 2.04
N VAL A 63 -9.66 2.71 1.21
CA VAL A 63 -10.00 1.28 1.20
C VAL A 63 -9.57 0.63 2.50
N LEU A 64 -8.40 0.96 3.02
CA LEU A 64 -7.94 0.44 4.29
C LEU A 64 -8.82 0.88 5.47
N ASP A 65 -9.28 2.13 5.49
CA ASP A 65 -10.23 2.62 6.52
C ASP A 65 -11.57 1.86 6.48
N MET A 66 -12.06 1.52 5.28
CA MET A 66 -13.26 0.68 5.13
C MET A 66 -12.99 -0.76 5.59
N LEU A 67 -11.83 -1.33 5.27
CA LEU A 67 -11.46 -2.67 5.74
C LEU A 67 -11.38 -2.74 7.26
N ILE A 68 -10.83 -1.73 7.92
CA ILE A 68 -10.75 -1.69 9.39
C ILE A 68 -12.16 -1.68 10.01
N LYS A 69 -13.14 -1.08 9.33
CA LYS A 69 -14.54 -1.08 9.79
C LYS A 69 -15.22 -2.42 9.61
N GLU A 70 -14.96 -3.12 8.50
CA GLU A 70 -15.59 -4.41 8.20
C GLU A 70 -14.87 -5.60 8.86
N ALA A 71 -13.56 -5.50 9.06
CA ALA A 71 -12.70 -6.56 9.61
C ALA A 71 -11.70 -6.01 10.66
N PRO A 72 -12.17 -5.39 11.76
CA PRO A 72 -11.32 -4.75 12.78
C PRO A 72 -10.37 -5.73 13.51
N GLU A 73 -10.68 -7.01 13.48
CA GLU A 73 -9.91 -8.08 14.11
C GLU A 73 -8.65 -8.47 13.31
N ALA A 74 -8.51 -8.02 12.06
CA ALA A 74 -7.33 -8.30 11.24
C ALA A 74 -6.13 -7.43 11.67
N PRO A 75 -5.10 -8.00 12.33
CA PRO A 75 -3.97 -7.22 12.86
C PRO A 75 -3.14 -6.55 11.75
N SER A 76 -3.25 -7.09 10.54
CA SER A 76 -2.57 -6.66 9.32
C SER A 76 -3.06 -5.29 8.84
N LEU A 77 -4.32 -4.96 9.09
CA LEU A 77 -4.88 -3.66 8.74
C LEU A 77 -4.31 -2.54 9.61
N ALA A 78 -4.13 -2.79 10.91
CA ALA A 78 -3.51 -1.84 11.82
C ALA A 78 -2.03 -1.58 11.48
N LYS A 79 -1.31 -2.62 11.04
CA LYS A 79 0.08 -2.49 10.56
C LYS A 79 0.14 -1.74 9.23
N ALA A 80 -0.74 -2.07 8.29
CA ALA A 80 -0.83 -1.39 7.02
C ALA A 80 -1.17 0.10 7.19
N GLN A 81 -2.01 0.44 8.17
CA GLN A 81 -2.39 1.83 8.45
C GLN A 81 -1.22 2.63 8.98
N GLN A 82 -0.43 2.05 9.90
CA GLN A 82 0.80 2.65 10.39
C GLN A 82 1.79 2.84 9.25
N ALA A 83 1.95 1.84 8.38
CA ALA A 83 2.86 1.94 7.26
C ALA A 83 2.44 3.00 6.23
N LEU A 84 1.14 3.11 5.94
CA LEU A 84 0.59 4.15 5.07
C LEU A 84 0.68 5.55 5.67
N ALA A 85 0.75 5.68 7.00
CA ALA A 85 0.93 6.97 7.65
C ALA A 85 2.31 7.57 7.36
N GLU A 86 3.34 6.72 7.23
CA GLU A 86 4.69 7.15 6.84
C GLU A 86 4.86 7.26 5.31
N LEU A 87 3.95 6.67 4.52
CA LEU A 87 3.99 6.64 3.06
C LEU A 87 2.78 7.36 2.43
N PRO A 88 2.68 8.71 2.52
CA PRO A 88 1.54 9.46 2.01
C PRO A 88 1.32 9.25 0.50
N ILE A 89 2.39 9.06 -0.27
CA ILE A 89 2.33 8.80 -1.72
C ILE A 89 1.53 7.52 -2.02
N ILE A 90 1.69 6.47 -1.21
CA ILE A 90 0.92 5.22 -1.38
C ILE A 90 -0.49 5.38 -0.85
N ARG A 91 -0.66 6.11 0.26
CA ARG A 91 -1.97 6.36 0.86
C ARG A 91 -2.92 7.07 -0.09
N ASP A 92 -2.44 8.04 -0.86
CA ASP A 92 -3.22 8.81 -1.83
C ASP A 92 -3.31 8.15 -3.22
N LEU A 93 -2.60 7.04 -3.43
CA LEU A 93 -2.66 6.29 -4.69
C LEU A 93 -4.07 5.71 -4.91
N PRO A 94 -4.63 5.76 -6.12
CA PRO A 94 -5.86 5.04 -6.44
C PRO A 94 -5.73 3.55 -6.15
N PHE A 95 -6.68 2.98 -5.41
CA PHE A 95 -6.64 1.57 -5.03
C PHE A 95 -6.69 0.65 -6.27
N GLU A 96 -7.30 1.09 -7.37
CA GLU A 96 -7.30 0.35 -8.64
C GLU A 96 -5.88 0.14 -9.19
N ASP A 97 -5.05 1.20 -9.22
CA ASP A 97 -3.64 1.08 -9.62
C ASP A 97 -2.87 0.17 -8.68
N PHE A 98 -3.08 0.32 -7.37
CA PHE A 98 -2.44 -0.52 -6.35
C PHE A 98 -2.81 -1.99 -6.53
N TYR A 99 -4.11 -2.27 -6.70
CA TYR A 99 -4.66 -3.60 -6.91
C TYR A 99 -4.13 -4.23 -8.19
N LEU A 100 -4.14 -3.48 -9.30
CA LEU A 100 -3.62 -3.95 -10.58
C LEU A 100 -2.14 -4.30 -10.46
N ARG A 101 -1.33 -3.46 -9.81
CA ARG A 101 0.12 -3.71 -9.62
C ARG A 101 0.39 -4.87 -8.66
N ALA A 102 -0.47 -5.08 -7.68
CA ALA A 102 -0.38 -6.22 -6.76
C ALA A 102 -0.78 -7.56 -7.39
N THR A 103 -1.71 -7.53 -8.34
CA THR A 103 -2.26 -8.73 -9.00
C THR A 103 -1.59 -9.05 -10.34
N MET A 104 -0.97 -8.07 -11.00
CA MET A 104 -0.12 -8.26 -12.16
C MET A 104 1.25 -8.80 -11.72
N LYS A 105 1.49 -10.09 -12.00
CA LYS A 105 2.70 -10.83 -11.68
C LYS A 105 3.74 -10.73 -12.79
#